data_AF-A0A5B2VDL1-F1
#
_entry.id   AF-A0A5B2VDL1-F1
#
_cell.length_a   1.000
_cell.length_b   1.000
_cell.length_c   1.000
_cell.angle_alpha   90.00
_cell.angle_beta   90.00
_cell.angle_gamma   90.00
#
_symmetry.space_group_name_H-M   'P 1'
#
loop_
_entity.id
_entity.type
_entity.pdbx_description
1 polymer ?
#
loop_
_entity_poly.entity_id
_entity_poly.type
_entity_poly.pdbx_seq_one_letter_code
_entity_poly.pdbx_strand_id
1 'polypeptide(L)'
;MGKIAKGIGGLVGLVVFVNLFSPADKGSSTASTSAAKAVDEAVTVGSFRWSKEAFGSVMEASFVISNRNNFPIKDAKITCIHYAPSGTAIDSNTRVIYDRVQAGGSLAVSNFNMGFIHSQATRSRCEVEDYRRA
;
A
#
# COMPACT_ATOMS: atom_id res chain seq x y z
N MET A 1 47.09 -31.69 43.31
CA MET A 1 47.19 -31.51 44.77
C MET A 1 45.98 -30.67 45.20
N GLY A 2 44.87 -31.27 45.63
CA GLY A 2 44.41 -31.39 47.04
C GLY A 2 43.79 -30.06 47.52
N LYS A 3 42.55 -29.91 48.04
CA LYS A 3 41.68 -30.72 48.93
C LYS A 3 40.21 -30.19 48.83
N ILE A 4 39.14 -31.00 48.66
CA ILE A 4 38.11 -31.47 49.66
C ILE A 4 37.80 -30.51 50.84
N ALA A 5 36.59 -30.27 51.38
CA ALA A 5 35.18 -30.74 51.21
C ALA A 5 34.24 -29.93 52.17
N LYS A 6 32.90 -30.00 51.98
CA LYS A 6 31.80 -30.25 52.98
C LYS A 6 30.55 -29.34 52.94
N GLY A 7 29.39 -30.03 53.07
CA GLY A 7 28.06 -29.56 53.50
C GLY A 7 26.97 -30.01 52.50
N ILE A 8 26.29 -31.16 52.58
CA ILE A 8 25.36 -31.77 53.56
C ILE A 8 24.06 -30.95 53.81
N GLY A 9 22.92 -31.57 53.46
CA GLY A 9 21.54 -31.20 53.83
C GLY A 9 20.71 -30.79 52.61
N GLY A 10 19.57 -31.40 52.27
CA GLY A 10 18.79 -32.45 52.88
C GLY A 10 17.76 -32.98 51.87
N LEU A 11 17.24 -34.15 52.18
CA LEU A 11 16.23 -34.89 51.45
C LEU A 11 14.85 -34.20 51.54
N VAL A 12 13.91 -34.67 50.70
CA VAL A 12 12.44 -34.56 50.77
C VAL A 12 11.82 -33.59 49.75
N GLY A 13 10.94 -34.15 48.92
CA GLY A 13 9.79 -33.40 48.41
C GLY A 13 9.45 -33.60 46.93
N LEU A 14 9.18 -34.83 46.50
CA LEU A 14 8.40 -35.07 45.29
C LEU A 14 7.00 -34.45 45.49
N VAL A 15 6.71 -33.33 44.83
CA VAL A 15 5.35 -32.79 44.75
C VAL A 15 4.91 -32.86 43.29
N VAL A 16 4.11 -33.88 43.02
CA VAL A 16 3.30 -34.03 41.82
C VAL A 16 2.19 -32.98 41.89
N PHE A 17 2.32 -31.89 41.14
CA PHE A 17 1.18 -31.02 40.86
C PHE A 17 0.47 -31.52 39.60
N VAL A 18 -0.72 -32.06 39.85
CA VAL A 18 -1.68 -32.53 38.87
C VAL A 18 -2.15 -31.36 38.00
N ASN A 19 -2.19 -31.60 36.69
CA ASN A 19 -2.71 -30.70 35.66
C ASN A 19 -4.10 -30.14 36.03
N LEU A 20 -4.24 -28.82 36.07
CA LEU A 20 -5.52 -28.13 35.90
C LEU A 20 -5.57 -27.55 34.49
N PHE A 21 -6.56 -28.03 33.74
CA PHE A 21 -6.90 -27.64 32.38
C PHE A 21 -7.16 -26.12 32.28
N SER A 22 -6.58 -25.49 31.26
CA SER A 22 -7.07 -24.23 30.68
C SER A 22 -7.00 -24.36 29.16
N PRO A 23 -8.13 -24.33 28.43
CA PRO A 23 -8.13 -24.18 26.98
C PRO A 23 -8.46 -22.71 26.65
N ALA A 24 -7.44 -21.87 26.57
CA ALA A 24 -7.52 -20.51 26.03
C ALA A 24 -6.07 -20.10 25.70
N ASP A 25 -5.65 -19.75 24.49
CA ASP A 25 -6.36 -19.36 23.28
C ASP A 25 -5.64 -20.00 22.09
N LYS A 26 -6.38 -20.72 21.23
CA LYS A 26 -5.94 -20.84 19.84
C LYS A 26 -6.16 -19.47 19.22
N GLY A 27 -5.19 -18.58 19.44
CA GLY A 27 -4.99 -17.38 18.64
C GLY A 27 -4.77 -17.83 17.21
N SER A 28 -5.87 -18.09 16.52
CA SER A 28 -5.95 -18.16 15.07
C SER A 28 -5.54 -16.79 14.58
N SER A 29 -4.23 -16.59 14.48
CA SER A 29 -3.65 -15.63 13.56
C SER A 29 -4.01 -16.17 12.19
N THR A 30 -5.27 -15.95 11.81
CA THR A 30 -5.65 -15.85 10.41
C THR A 30 -4.81 -14.67 9.96
N ALA A 31 -3.62 -14.97 9.47
CA ALA A 31 -2.93 -14.09 8.55
C ALA A 31 -4.00 -13.80 7.51
N SER A 32 -4.64 -12.64 7.64
CA SER A 32 -5.38 -12.01 6.59
C SER A 32 -4.37 -11.89 5.47
N THR A 33 -4.33 -12.91 4.61
CA THR A 33 -3.74 -12.82 3.29
C THR A 33 -4.48 -11.64 2.69
N SER A 34 -3.87 -10.46 2.84
CA SER A 34 -4.15 -9.29 2.06
C SER A 34 -4.05 -9.79 0.64
N ALA A 35 -5.19 -10.16 0.08
CA ALA A 35 -5.31 -10.51 -1.31
C ALA A 35 -4.70 -9.32 -2.02
N ALA A 36 -3.49 -9.50 -2.55
CA ALA A 36 -2.93 -8.57 -3.51
C ALA A 36 -3.99 -8.53 -4.60
N LYS A 37 -4.81 -7.48 -4.57
CA LYS A 37 -5.94 -7.30 -5.46
C LYS A 37 -5.30 -7.37 -6.84
N ALA A 38 -5.66 -8.41 -7.60
CA ALA A 38 -5.17 -8.56 -8.96
C ALA A 38 -5.34 -7.21 -9.64
N VAL A 39 -4.25 -6.66 -10.19
CA VAL A 39 -4.26 -5.36 -10.84
C VAL A 39 -5.31 -5.47 -11.93
N ASP A 40 -6.46 -4.83 -11.73
CA ASP A 40 -7.56 -4.94 -12.66
C ASP A 40 -7.18 -4.12 -13.89
N GLU A 41 -6.59 -4.77 -14.88
CA GLU A 41 -6.20 -4.14 -16.14
C GLU A 41 -7.40 -3.52 -16.88
N ALA A 42 -8.64 -3.78 -16.46
CA ALA A 42 -9.81 -3.12 -17.03
C ALA A 42 -9.85 -1.62 -16.72
N VAL A 43 -9.20 -1.15 -15.64
CA VAL A 43 -9.14 0.28 -15.30
C VAL A 43 -7.75 0.84 -15.54
N THR A 44 -7.64 1.85 -16.39
CA THR A 44 -6.33 2.37 -16.85
C THR A 44 -6.28 3.88 -16.86
N VAL A 45 -5.06 4.41 -16.77
CA VAL A 45 -4.77 5.82 -17.07
C VAL A 45 -4.34 5.92 -18.53
N GLY A 46 -5.12 6.66 -19.32
CA GLY A 46 -4.87 6.92 -20.73
C GLY A 46 -3.99 8.14 -20.96
N SER A 47 -4.40 9.02 -21.88
CA SER A 47 -3.69 10.28 -22.19
C SER A 47 -3.23 10.96 -20.90
N PHE A 48 -1.94 11.25 -20.76
CA PHE A 48 -1.37 11.83 -19.55
C PHE A 48 -0.45 13.00 -19.92
N ARG A 49 -0.70 14.15 -19.29
CA ARG A 49 0.11 15.36 -19.39
C ARG A 49 0.24 15.94 -18.00
N TRP A 50 1.37 16.57 -17.71
CA TRP A 50 1.58 17.22 -16.42
C TRP A 50 2.53 18.40 -16.58
N SER A 51 2.44 19.33 -15.63
CA SER A 51 3.35 20.46 -15.47
C SER A 51 3.75 20.59 -14.00
N LYS A 52 4.81 21.37 -13.77
CA LYS A 52 5.19 21.79 -12.42
C LYS A 52 4.67 23.20 -12.18
N GLU A 53 3.83 23.33 -11.18
CA GLU A 53 3.29 24.59 -10.68
C GLU A 53 3.98 24.98 -9.37
N ALA A 54 3.57 26.11 -8.78
CA ALA A 54 4.07 26.61 -7.49
C ALA A 54 5.60 26.56 -7.37
N PHE A 55 6.28 27.36 -8.20
CA PHE A 55 7.75 27.44 -8.26
C PHE A 55 8.47 26.13 -8.58
N GLY A 56 7.80 25.23 -9.30
CA GLY A 56 8.40 23.98 -9.74
C GLY A 56 8.31 22.84 -8.71
N SER A 57 7.44 22.98 -7.71
CA SER A 57 7.38 22.04 -6.57
C SER A 57 6.09 21.23 -6.51
N VAL A 58 5.02 21.64 -7.20
CA VAL A 58 3.73 20.94 -7.20
C VAL A 58 3.44 20.38 -8.58
N MET A 59 3.00 19.13 -8.65
CA MET A 59 2.50 18.55 -9.89
C MET A 59 1.04 18.91 -10.11
N GLU A 60 0.75 19.47 -11.28
CA GLU A 60 -0.58 19.54 -11.85
C GLU A 60 -0.67 18.56 -13.03
N ALA A 61 -1.66 17.68 -13.01
CA ALA A 61 -1.78 16.57 -13.96
C ALA A 61 -3.14 16.56 -14.65
N SER A 62 -3.14 16.28 -15.95
CA SER A 62 -4.33 16.02 -16.75
C SER A 62 -4.26 14.61 -17.29
N PHE A 63 -5.28 13.79 -17.03
CA PHE A 63 -5.35 12.44 -17.54
C PHE A 63 -6.76 11.91 -17.77
N VAL A 64 -6.88 10.81 -18.53
CA VAL A 64 -8.14 10.10 -18.72
C VAL A 64 -8.12 8.80 -17.93
N ILE A 65 -9.13 8.58 -17.09
CA ILE A 65 -9.37 7.28 -16.44
C ILE A 65 -10.36 6.50 -17.30
N SER A 66 -9.95 5.35 -17.81
CA SER A 66 -10.80 4.48 -18.63
C SER A 66 -11.24 3.26 -17.83
N ASN A 67 -12.53 2.96 -17.83
CA ASN A 67 -13.11 1.81 -17.13
C ASN A 67 -13.70 0.82 -18.14
N ARG A 68 -13.01 -0.28 -18.41
CA ARG A 68 -13.47 -1.36 -19.30
C ARG A 68 -14.29 -2.43 -18.59
N ASN A 69 -14.58 -2.26 -17.30
CA ASN A 69 -15.47 -3.17 -16.58
C ASN A 69 -16.91 -3.05 -17.07
N ASN A 70 -17.70 -4.09 -16.79
CA ASN A 70 -19.16 -4.10 -16.99
C ASN A 70 -19.93 -3.47 -15.82
N PHE A 71 -19.24 -2.82 -14.88
CA PHE A 71 -19.83 -2.10 -13.76
C PHE A 71 -19.18 -0.72 -13.61
N PRO A 72 -19.91 0.26 -13.05
CA PRO A 72 -19.34 1.57 -12.74
C PRO A 72 -18.37 1.47 -11.56
N ILE A 73 -17.35 2.34 -11.57
CA ILE A 73 -16.37 2.50 -10.50
C ILE A 73 -16.41 3.94 -9.96
N LYS A 74 -15.85 4.14 -8.79
CA LYS A 74 -15.68 5.46 -8.17
C LYS A 74 -14.45 5.51 -7.26
N ASP A 75 -14.09 6.71 -6.84
CA ASP A 75 -13.01 6.95 -5.88
C ASP A 75 -11.68 6.31 -6.34
N ALA A 76 -11.28 6.59 -7.59
CA ALA A 76 -10.10 6.00 -8.20
C ALA A 76 -8.82 6.55 -7.53
N LYS A 77 -8.02 5.66 -6.97
CA LYS A 77 -6.70 5.95 -6.38
C LYS A 77 -5.66 5.92 -7.48
N ILE A 78 -5.10 7.07 -7.80
CA ILE A 78 -4.07 7.26 -8.82
C ILE A 78 -2.72 7.42 -8.14
N THR A 79 -1.75 6.63 -8.60
CA THR A 79 -0.36 6.75 -8.17
C THR A 79 0.51 7.13 -9.35
N CYS A 80 1.30 8.18 -9.19
CA CYS A 80 2.26 8.67 -10.17
C CYS A 80 3.68 8.50 -9.64
N ILE A 81 4.54 7.79 -10.38
CA ILE A 81 5.96 7.61 -10.07
C ILE A 81 6.76 8.64 -10.87
N HIS A 82 7.64 9.38 -10.20
CA HIS A 82 8.43 10.45 -10.79
C HIS A 82 9.88 10.03 -10.98
N TYR A 83 10.46 10.46 -12.09
CA TYR A 83 11.80 10.06 -12.51
C TYR A 83 12.69 11.27 -12.76
N ALA A 84 13.94 11.14 -12.34
CA ALA A 84 15.03 12.05 -12.66
C ALA A 84 15.39 11.98 -14.16
N PRO A 85 16.19 12.94 -14.69
CA PRO A 85 16.70 12.87 -16.05
C PRO A 85 17.42 11.55 -16.37
N SER A 86 18.14 10.99 -15.39
CA SER A 86 18.83 9.69 -15.50
C SER A 86 17.88 8.50 -15.68
N GLY A 87 16.58 8.65 -15.34
CA GLY A 87 15.61 7.55 -15.28
C GLY A 87 15.51 6.87 -13.92
N THR A 88 16.28 7.30 -12.94
CA THR A 88 16.10 6.87 -11.55
C THR A 88 14.74 7.32 -11.04
N ALA A 89 13.97 6.41 -10.44
CA ALA A 89 12.76 6.78 -9.69
C ALA A 89 13.19 7.53 -8.43
N ILE A 90 12.63 8.72 -8.22
CA ILE A 90 13.05 9.62 -7.14
C ILE A 90 11.94 9.95 -6.16
N ASP A 91 10.68 9.77 -6.57
CA ASP A 91 9.53 10.17 -5.77
C ASP A 91 8.25 9.52 -6.32
N SER A 92 7.16 9.58 -5.55
CA SER A 92 5.83 9.20 -6.00
C SER A 92 4.73 9.94 -5.24
N ASN A 93 3.60 10.16 -5.92
CA ASN A 93 2.41 10.77 -5.31
C ASN A 93 1.19 9.92 -5.55
N THR A 94 0.37 9.83 -4.52
CA THR A 94 -0.89 9.10 -4.55
C THR A 94 -2.05 10.01 -4.16
N ARG A 95 -3.08 10.03 -4.98
CA ARG A 95 -4.30 10.83 -4.77
C ARG A 95 -5.54 10.05 -5.18
N VAL A 96 -6.67 10.40 -4.57
CA VAL A 96 -7.96 9.81 -4.92
C VAL A 96 -8.76 10.84 -5.72
N ILE A 97 -9.27 10.42 -6.87
CA ILE A 97 -10.25 11.15 -7.66
C ILE A 97 -11.64 10.72 -7.20
N TYR A 98 -12.30 11.57 -6.42
CA TYR A 98 -13.65 11.33 -5.89
C TYR A 98 -14.73 11.61 -6.94
N ASP A 99 -14.74 10.79 -7.98
CA ASP A 99 -15.72 10.86 -9.06
C ASP A 99 -16.10 9.44 -9.52
N ARG A 100 -17.15 9.33 -10.33
CA ARG A 100 -17.66 8.08 -10.89
C ARG A 100 -17.25 7.94 -12.35
N VAL A 101 -16.80 6.74 -12.73
CA VAL A 101 -16.59 6.34 -14.14
C VAL A 101 -17.57 5.23 -14.48
N GLN A 102 -18.41 5.45 -15.48
CA GLN A 102 -19.42 4.47 -15.89
C GLN A 102 -18.78 3.18 -16.45
N ALA A 103 -19.55 2.09 -16.46
CA ALA A 103 -19.15 0.85 -17.12
C ALA A 103 -18.84 1.10 -18.60
N GLY A 104 -17.71 0.59 -19.10
CA GLY A 104 -17.22 0.85 -20.46
C GLY A 104 -16.88 2.31 -20.77
N GLY A 105 -16.92 3.21 -19.77
CA GLY A 105 -16.79 4.64 -19.95
C GLY A 105 -15.38 5.18 -19.68
N SER A 106 -15.24 6.50 -19.74
CA SER A 106 -14.00 7.20 -19.37
C SER A 106 -14.30 8.55 -18.74
N LEU A 107 -13.40 9.02 -17.89
CA LEU A 107 -13.46 10.32 -17.24
C LEU A 107 -12.19 11.11 -17.56
N ALA A 108 -12.36 12.29 -18.15
CA ALA A 108 -11.27 13.23 -18.35
C ALA A 108 -11.09 14.09 -17.10
N VAL A 109 -9.93 13.98 -16.48
CA VAL A 109 -9.49 14.76 -15.33
C VAL A 109 -8.49 15.79 -15.83
N SER A 110 -8.75 17.07 -15.58
CA SER A 110 -7.89 18.17 -16.03
C SER A 110 -7.37 18.96 -14.85
N ASN A 111 -6.11 19.41 -14.94
CA ASN A 111 -5.46 20.30 -13.97
C ASN A 111 -5.61 19.83 -12.51
N PHE A 112 -5.44 18.53 -12.29
CA PHE A 112 -5.58 17.93 -10.97
C PHE A 112 -4.28 18.06 -10.18
N ASN A 113 -4.39 18.61 -8.97
CA ASN A 113 -3.25 18.77 -8.06
C ASN A 113 -2.83 17.42 -7.46
N MET A 114 -1.70 16.89 -7.92
CA MET A 114 -1.11 15.66 -7.42
C MET A 114 -0.25 15.86 -6.16
N GLY A 115 -0.01 17.11 -5.75
CA GLY A 115 0.79 17.48 -4.59
C GLY A 115 2.24 17.78 -4.92
N PHE A 116 3.06 17.91 -3.88
CA PHE A 116 4.48 18.21 -4.01
C PHE A 116 5.25 17.07 -4.67
N ILE A 117 6.24 17.40 -5.49
CA ILE A 117 7.15 16.45 -6.13
C ILE A 117 8.60 16.91 -5.97
N HIS A 118 9.53 15.95 -6.07
CA HIS A 118 10.95 16.27 -6.12
C HIS A 118 11.30 17.24 -7.28
N SER A 119 12.10 18.27 -7.00
CA SER A 119 12.43 19.35 -7.96
C SER A 119 13.08 18.85 -9.26
N GLN A 120 13.86 17.77 -9.16
CA GLN A 120 14.53 17.09 -10.28
C GLN A 120 13.61 16.19 -11.12
N ALA A 121 12.31 16.09 -10.80
CA ALA A 121 11.37 15.35 -11.62
C ALA A 121 11.26 15.96 -13.02
N THR A 122 11.48 15.12 -14.03
CA THR A 122 11.38 15.48 -15.45
C THR A 122 10.46 14.56 -16.24
N ARG A 123 10.19 13.36 -15.70
CA ARG A 123 9.23 12.41 -16.25
C ARG A 123 8.35 11.88 -15.13
N SER A 124 7.15 11.46 -15.49
CA SER A 124 6.22 10.80 -14.57
C SER A 124 5.41 9.75 -15.31
N ARG A 125 4.99 8.71 -14.61
CA ARG A 125 4.05 7.69 -15.09
C ARG A 125 2.99 7.49 -14.03
N CYS A 126 1.72 7.58 -14.43
CA CYS A 126 0.60 7.37 -13.53
C CYS A 126 -0.16 6.09 -13.88
N GLU A 127 -0.71 5.46 -12.86
CA GLU A 127 -1.58 4.30 -12.98
C GLU A 127 -2.68 4.31 -11.92
N VAL A 128 -3.74 3.53 -12.17
CA VAL A 128 -4.78 3.29 -11.17
C VAL A 128 -4.27 2.20 -10.23
N GLU A 129 -4.05 2.56 -8.97
CA GLU A 129 -3.64 1.62 -7.93
C GLU A 129 -4.86 0.88 -7.34
N ASP A 130 -5.97 1.59 -7.15
CA ASP A 130 -7.21 1.03 -6.61
C ASP A 130 -8.44 1.84 -7.02
N TYR A 131 -9.63 1.28 -6.84
CA TYR A 131 -10.92 1.94 -7.00
C TYR A 131 -12.02 1.19 -6.23
N ARG A 132 -13.16 1.86 -5.99
CA ARG A 132 -14.36 1.24 -5.39
C ARG A 132 -15.40 0.96 -6.48
N ARG A 133 -16.11 -0.17 -6.36
CA ARG A 133 -17.32 -0.40 -7.16
C ARG A 133 -18.41 0.58 -6.73
N ALA A 134 -19.15 1.10 -7.69
CA ALA A 134 -20.05 2.24 -7.50
C ALA A 134 -21.53 1.89 -7.66
#